data_AF-A0A556VZ51-F1
#
_entry.id   AF-A0A556VZ51-F1
#
_cell.length_a   1.000
_cell.length_b   1.000
_cell.length_c   1.000
_cell.angle_alpha   90.00
_cell.angle_beta   90.00
_cell.angle_gamma   90.00
#
_symmetry.space_group_name_H-M   'P 1'
#
loop_
_entity.id
_entity.type
_entity.pdbx_description
1 polymer ?
#
loop_
_entity_poly.entity_id
_entity_poly.type
_entity_poly.pdbx_seq_one_letter_code
_entity_poly.pdbx_strand_id
1 'polypeptide(L)'
;MSNRPDASETASQPSLPPQPLLEDEALDRLDEFLDSDKVDEDALDLISAHGFMLALAVAPSELPTQQWLTELFQGEPHYHNDAERDDIIKLLTNLRYNAMALLEQGGLPELPFELTLGGLAAEETPIGDWCAGFMEGVFCDEAAWFAEDEEAAATLLLPFMLLSGLFEDEPDMAELAKDTQRQEALVAQLPELVLDL
;
A
#
# COMPACT_ATOMS: atom_id res chain seq x y z
N MET A 1 -32.73 47.14 12.41
CA MET A 1 -32.99 45.70 12.20
C MET A 1 -32.47 45.36 10.80
N SER A 2 -31.19 45.02 10.69
CA SER A 2 -30.59 44.56 9.43
C SER A 2 -30.39 43.06 9.52
N ASN A 3 -31.14 42.31 8.72
CA ASN A 3 -30.87 40.90 8.44
C ASN A 3 -29.65 40.82 7.52
N ARG A 4 -28.64 40.06 7.94
CA ARG A 4 -27.53 39.61 7.11
C ARG A 4 -27.87 38.17 6.68
N PRO A 5 -27.89 37.83 5.38
CA PRO A 5 -28.13 36.46 4.96
C PRO A 5 -26.90 35.59 5.23
N ASP A 6 -27.22 34.31 5.47
CA ASP A 6 -26.37 33.19 5.85
C ASP A 6 -25.07 33.05 5.06
N ALA A 7 -24.04 32.57 5.77
CA ALA A 7 -22.80 32.13 5.18
C ALA A 7 -23.06 30.90 4.30
N SER A 8 -22.45 30.90 3.12
CA SER A 8 -22.45 29.80 2.18
C SER A 8 -22.05 28.48 2.87
N GLU A 9 -22.96 27.52 2.90
CA GLU A 9 -22.64 26.11 3.07
C GLU A 9 -21.72 25.70 1.91
N THR A 10 -20.43 25.51 2.19
CA THR A 10 -19.53 24.77 1.30
C THR A 10 -20.06 23.36 1.21
N ALA A 11 -20.76 23.04 0.12
CA ALA A 11 -21.14 21.67 -0.20
C ALA A 11 -19.87 20.82 -0.28
N SER A 12 -19.71 19.90 0.68
CA SER A 12 -18.73 18.81 0.57
C SER A 12 -19.04 18.05 -0.72
N GLN A 13 -18.11 18.07 -1.67
CA GLN A 13 -18.20 17.20 -2.84
C GLN A 13 -18.20 15.76 -2.35
N PRO A 14 -19.11 14.89 -2.82
CA PRO A 14 -19.04 13.48 -2.48
C PRO A 14 -17.72 12.94 -3.01
N SER A 15 -16.88 12.39 -2.13
CA SER A 15 -15.69 11.64 -2.53
C SER A 15 -16.11 10.51 -3.46
N LEU A 16 -15.36 10.31 -4.55
CA LEU A 16 -15.56 9.15 -5.41
C LEU A 16 -15.32 7.89 -4.58
N PRO A 17 -16.09 6.80 -4.78
CA PRO A 17 -15.81 5.55 -4.10
C PRO A 17 -14.40 5.05 -4.49
N PRO A 18 -13.73 4.31 -3.59
CA PRO A 18 -12.50 3.61 -3.93
C PRO A 18 -12.68 2.73 -5.19
N GLN A 19 -11.62 2.59 -5.99
CA GLN A 19 -11.66 1.84 -7.25
C GLN A 19 -10.70 0.66 -7.22
N PRO A 20 -11.12 -0.52 -7.69
CA PRO A 20 -10.25 -1.68 -7.79
C PRO A 20 -9.14 -1.43 -8.82
N LEU A 21 -7.95 -1.93 -8.53
CA LEU A 21 -6.76 -1.75 -9.37
C LEU A 21 -6.58 -2.88 -10.38
N LEU A 22 -7.22 -4.02 -10.14
CA LEU A 22 -7.31 -5.16 -11.05
C LEU A 22 -8.73 -5.73 -10.96
N GLU A 23 -9.11 -6.51 -11.97
CA GLU A 23 -10.34 -7.32 -11.92
C GLU A 23 -10.16 -8.50 -10.95
N ASP A 24 -11.25 -8.99 -10.36
CA ASP A 24 -11.22 -10.07 -9.35
C ASP A 24 -10.50 -11.32 -9.88
N GLU A 25 -10.77 -11.74 -11.13
CA GLU A 25 -10.10 -12.90 -11.72
C GLU A 25 -8.59 -12.72 -11.91
N ALA A 26 -8.14 -11.47 -12.05
CA ALA A 26 -6.71 -11.14 -12.14
C ALA A 26 -6.03 -11.15 -10.76
N LEU A 27 -6.74 -10.73 -9.70
CA LEU A 27 -6.28 -10.84 -8.32
C LEU A 27 -6.19 -12.31 -7.89
N ASP A 28 -7.24 -13.10 -8.13
CA ASP A 28 -7.26 -14.54 -7.85
C ASP A 28 -6.09 -15.25 -8.56
N ARG A 29 -5.80 -14.85 -9.81
CA ARG A 29 -4.68 -15.43 -10.57
C ARG A 29 -3.31 -15.12 -9.95
N LEU A 30 -3.12 -13.90 -9.43
CA LEU A 30 -1.90 -13.51 -8.73
C LEU A 30 -1.78 -14.26 -7.40
N ASP A 31 -2.87 -14.31 -6.63
CA ASP A 31 -2.96 -15.02 -5.35
C ASP A 31 -2.54 -16.49 -5.49
N GLU A 32 -3.17 -17.21 -6.43
CA GLU A 32 -2.84 -18.61 -6.72
C GLU A 32 -1.37 -18.83 -7.11
N PHE A 33 -0.71 -17.83 -7.71
CA PHE A 33 0.69 -17.93 -8.08
C PHE A 33 1.61 -17.66 -6.89
N LEU A 34 1.33 -16.63 -6.09
CA LEU A 34 2.10 -16.25 -4.91
C LEU A 34 1.99 -17.31 -3.80
N ASP A 35 0.84 -17.98 -3.69
CA ASP A 35 0.63 -19.08 -2.72
C ASP A 35 1.20 -20.45 -3.19
N SER A 36 1.79 -20.50 -4.38
CA SER A 36 2.29 -21.74 -4.96
C SER A 36 3.72 -22.08 -4.53
N ASP A 37 4.12 -23.34 -4.72
CA ASP A 37 5.51 -23.80 -4.53
C ASP A 37 6.50 -23.30 -5.59
N LYS A 38 6.08 -22.34 -6.43
CA LYS A 38 6.90 -21.74 -7.49
C LYS A 38 7.66 -20.52 -7.03
N VAL A 39 7.23 -19.85 -5.96
CA VAL A 39 7.93 -18.69 -5.39
C VAL A 39 8.69 -19.12 -4.14
N ASP A 40 9.59 -18.27 -3.67
CA ASP A 40 10.30 -18.52 -2.42
C ASP A 40 9.34 -18.47 -1.22
N GLU A 41 9.69 -19.12 -0.10
CA GLU A 41 8.86 -19.11 1.11
C GLU A 41 8.77 -17.73 1.77
N ASP A 42 9.77 -16.88 1.52
CA ASP A 42 9.83 -15.50 1.99
C ASP A 42 9.25 -14.49 0.97
N ALA A 43 8.70 -14.96 -0.17
CA ALA A 43 8.06 -14.09 -1.16
C ALA A 43 6.82 -13.39 -0.57
N LEU A 44 6.51 -12.20 -1.09
CA LEU A 44 5.33 -11.46 -0.67
C LEU A 44 4.05 -12.20 -1.11
N ASP A 45 3.09 -12.34 -0.20
CA ASP A 45 1.74 -12.78 -0.52
C ASP A 45 0.96 -11.71 -1.31
N LEU A 46 -0.28 -11.99 -1.71
CA LEU A 46 -1.09 -11.03 -2.47
C LEU A 46 -1.27 -9.69 -1.74
N ILE A 47 -1.48 -9.72 -0.42
CA ILE A 47 -1.78 -8.54 0.39
C ILE A 47 -0.54 -7.65 0.51
N SER A 48 0.60 -8.24 0.88
CA SER A 48 1.88 -7.54 0.92
C SER A 48 2.34 -7.09 -0.46
N ALA A 49 2.18 -7.92 -1.50
CA ALA A 49 2.50 -7.54 -2.87
C ALA A 49 1.65 -6.36 -3.34
N HIS A 50 0.35 -6.31 -2.99
CA HIS A 50 -0.48 -5.16 -3.29
C HIS A 50 0.04 -3.88 -2.61
N GLY A 51 0.43 -3.94 -1.34
CA GLY A 51 1.03 -2.80 -0.64
C GLY A 51 2.34 -2.34 -1.28
N PHE A 52 3.21 -3.30 -1.58
CA PHE A 52 4.49 -3.07 -2.26
C PHE A 52 4.30 -2.38 -3.62
N MET A 53 3.39 -2.87 -4.47
CA MET A 53 3.16 -2.28 -5.77
C MET A 53 2.56 -0.86 -5.70
N LEU A 54 1.80 -0.53 -4.64
CA LEU A 54 1.34 0.84 -4.39
C LEU A 54 2.48 1.75 -3.95
N ALA A 55 3.38 1.29 -3.08
CA ALA A 55 4.59 2.04 -2.74
C ALA A 55 5.42 2.37 -4.00
N LEU A 56 5.56 1.41 -4.92
CA LEU A 56 6.25 1.65 -6.20
C LEU A 56 5.48 2.58 -7.16
N ALA A 57 4.16 2.68 -7.01
CA ALA A 57 3.34 3.60 -7.81
C ALA A 57 3.54 5.06 -7.38
N VAL A 58 3.72 5.31 -6.08
CA VAL A 58 3.93 6.64 -5.50
C VAL A 58 5.41 6.97 -5.24
N ALA A 59 6.33 6.03 -5.49
CA ALA A 59 7.74 6.23 -5.27
C ALA A 59 8.29 7.46 -6.04
N PRO A 60 9.17 8.26 -5.42
CA PRO A 60 9.73 9.46 -6.06
C PRO A 60 10.73 9.14 -7.19
N SER A 61 11.15 7.88 -7.30
CA SER A 61 12.05 7.38 -8.35
C SER A 61 11.50 6.08 -8.95
N GLU A 62 11.85 5.82 -10.22
CA GLU A 62 11.49 4.56 -10.87
C GLU A 62 12.54 3.48 -10.58
N LEU A 63 12.08 2.37 -9.99
CA LEU A 63 12.92 1.19 -9.80
C LEU A 63 13.01 0.32 -11.08
N PRO A 64 14.20 -0.22 -11.40
CA PRO A 64 14.36 -1.21 -12.46
C PRO A 64 13.48 -2.45 -12.23
N THR A 65 12.85 -2.96 -13.29
CA THR A 65 11.95 -4.13 -13.23
C THR A 65 12.56 -5.33 -12.50
N GLN A 66 13.80 -5.66 -12.81
CA GLN A 66 14.47 -6.80 -12.18
C GLN A 66 14.66 -6.63 -10.67
N GLN A 67 14.85 -5.39 -10.19
CA GLN A 67 15.10 -5.12 -8.78
C GLN A 67 13.84 -5.40 -7.97
N TRP A 68 12.71 -4.79 -8.33
CA TRP A 68 11.47 -5.00 -7.58
C TRP A 68 10.88 -6.40 -7.76
N LEU A 69 11.12 -7.07 -8.91
CA LEU A 69 10.76 -8.48 -9.06
C LEU A 69 11.55 -9.38 -8.11
N THR A 70 12.84 -9.10 -7.93
CA THR A 70 13.70 -9.88 -7.03
C THR A 70 13.24 -9.71 -5.58
N GLU A 71 12.87 -8.48 -5.19
CA GLU A 71 12.35 -8.22 -3.84
C GLU A 71 11.00 -8.90 -3.60
N LEU A 72 10.04 -8.72 -4.52
CA LEU A 72 8.71 -9.30 -4.36
C LEU A 72 8.73 -10.82 -4.25
N PHE A 73 9.56 -11.49 -5.07
CA PHE A 73 9.63 -12.95 -5.12
C PHE A 73 10.74 -13.55 -4.25
N GLN A 74 11.56 -12.73 -3.59
CA GLN A 74 12.79 -13.14 -2.89
C GLN A 74 13.70 -14.06 -3.72
N GLY A 75 13.69 -13.90 -5.04
CA GLY A 75 14.36 -14.81 -5.97
C GLY A 75 13.73 -14.82 -7.36
N GLU A 76 14.12 -15.80 -8.18
CA GLU A 76 13.50 -16.02 -9.49
C GLU A 76 12.45 -17.14 -9.37
N PRO A 77 11.16 -16.86 -9.64
CA PRO A 77 10.14 -17.90 -9.56
C PRO A 77 10.35 -19.04 -10.56
N HIS A 78 9.93 -20.24 -10.16
CA HIS A 78 9.91 -21.44 -10.99
C HIS A 78 8.69 -21.48 -11.91
N TYR A 79 8.61 -20.53 -12.83
CA TYR A 79 7.53 -20.47 -13.83
C TYR A 79 7.44 -21.77 -14.64
N HIS A 80 6.21 -22.19 -14.94
CA HIS A 80 5.96 -23.35 -15.79
C HIS A 80 6.46 -23.14 -17.23
N ASN A 81 6.29 -21.92 -17.74
CA ASN A 81 6.77 -21.49 -19.06
C ASN A 81 6.83 -19.96 -19.14
N ASP A 82 7.39 -19.46 -20.25
CA ASP A 82 7.50 -18.01 -20.52
C ASP A 82 6.14 -17.30 -20.54
N ALA A 83 5.06 -17.97 -20.94
CA ALA A 83 3.74 -17.34 -20.98
C ALA A 83 3.17 -17.13 -19.57
N GLU A 84 3.40 -18.05 -18.62
CA GLU A 84 3.06 -17.83 -17.21
C GLU A 84 3.87 -16.68 -16.62
N ARG A 85 5.18 -16.64 -16.88
CA ARG A 85 6.02 -15.51 -16.45
C ARG A 85 5.49 -14.19 -16.95
N ASP A 86 5.26 -14.08 -18.25
CA ASP A 86 4.83 -12.84 -18.90
C ASP A 86 3.44 -12.41 -18.41
N ASP A 87 2.55 -13.36 -18.11
CA ASP A 87 1.23 -13.12 -17.52
C ASP A 87 1.34 -12.51 -16.11
N ILE A 88 2.07 -13.17 -15.19
CA ILE A 88 2.24 -12.70 -13.81
C ILE A 88 2.92 -11.33 -13.76
N ILE A 89 4.01 -11.13 -14.51
CA ILE A 89 4.70 -9.84 -14.57
C ILE A 89 3.77 -8.76 -15.11
N LYS A 90 2.95 -9.07 -16.12
CA LYS A 90 1.98 -8.12 -16.66
C LYS A 90 0.90 -7.76 -15.64
N LEU A 91 0.40 -8.69 -14.84
CA LEU A 91 -0.59 -8.42 -13.80
C LEU A 91 -0.03 -7.47 -12.73
N LEU A 92 1.16 -7.74 -12.20
CA LEU A 92 1.85 -6.86 -11.24
C LEU A 92 2.10 -5.46 -11.84
N THR A 93 2.59 -5.42 -13.07
CA THR A 93 2.86 -4.17 -13.80
C THR A 93 1.57 -3.37 -14.01
N ASN A 94 0.47 -4.04 -14.38
CA ASN A 94 -0.84 -3.39 -14.54
C ASN A 94 -1.38 -2.85 -13.22
N LEU A 95 -1.24 -3.59 -12.10
CA LEU A 95 -1.64 -3.14 -10.77
C LEU A 95 -0.98 -1.79 -10.44
N ARG A 96 0.35 -1.72 -10.60
CA ARG A 96 1.12 -0.47 -10.41
C ARG A 96 0.67 0.64 -11.33
N TYR A 97 0.55 0.39 -12.64
CA TYR A 97 0.13 1.43 -13.60
C TYR A 97 -1.29 1.94 -13.34
N ASN A 98 -2.22 1.06 -12.96
CA ASN A 98 -3.58 1.44 -12.62
C ASN A 98 -3.60 2.28 -11.35
N ALA A 99 -2.78 1.95 -10.34
CA ALA A 99 -2.61 2.76 -9.14
C ALA A 99 -2.11 4.17 -9.48
N MET A 100 -1.02 4.28 -10.24
CA MET A 100 -0.48 5.57 -10.69
C MET A 100 -1.54 6.41 -11.39
N ALA A 101 -2.24 5.83 -12.38
CA ALA A 101 -3.24 6.54 -13.16
C ALA A 101 -4.45 7.00 -12.32
N LEU A 102 -4.84 6.21 -11.31
CA LEU A 102 -5.93 6.53 -10.40
C LEU A 102 -5.56 7.69 -9.46
N LEU A 103 -4.37 7.61 -8.86
CA LEU A 103 -3.87 8.61 -7.91
C LEU A 103 -3.60 9.96 -8.59
N GLU A 104 -3.04 9.97 -9.81
CA GLU A 104 -2.87 11.19 -10.62
C GLU A 104 -4.19 11.94 -10.89
N GLN A 105 -5.31 11.22 -10.88
CA GLN A 105 -6.66 11.78 -11.06
C GLN A 105 -7.32 12.18 -9.73
N GLY A 106 -6.64 12.03 -8.59
CA GLY A 106 -7.18 12.25 -7.26
C GLY A 106 -8.17 11.17 -6.81
N GLY A 107 -8.11 9.98 -7.41
CA GLY A 107 -8.92 8.84 -6.99
C GLY A 107 -8.26 8.04 -5.87
N LEU A 108 -9.07 7.28 -5.13
CA LEU A 108 -8.59 6.41 -4.05
C LEU A 108 -8.61 4.95 -4.50
N PRO A 109 -7.54 4.17 -4.24
CA PRO A 109 -7.53 2.75 -4.52
C PRO A 109 -8.44 1.99 -3.54
N GLU A 110 -9.12 0.98 -4.03
CA GLU A 110 -9.72 -0.06 -3.18
C GLU A 110 -8.60 -0.96 -2.66
N LEU A 111 -8.53 -1.16 -1.35
CA LEU A 111 -7.54 -2.03 -0.70
C LEU A 111 -8.14 -3.44 -0.50
N PRO A 112 -7.33 -4.51 -0.53
CA PRO A 112 -7.82 -5.89 -0.53
C PRO A 112 -8.30 -6.40 0.86
N PHE A 113 -8.82 -5.50 1.70
CA PHE A 113 -9.29 -5.78 3.06
C PHE A 113 -10.27 -4.71 3.55
N GLU A 114 -11.01 -5.03 4.62
CA GLU A 114 -11.82 -4.05 5.33
C GLU A 114 -10.93 -3.09 6.13
N LEU A 115 -11.25 -1.79 6.09
CA LEU A 115 -10.51 -0.75 6.81
C LEU A 115 -10.88 -0.69 8.30
N THR A 116 -10.73 -1.80 9.02
CA THR A 116 -10.93 -1.90 10.47
C THR A 116 -10.07 -2.99 11.07
N LEU A 117 -9.48 -2.74 12.24
CA LEU A 117 -8.70 -3.74 12.98
C LEU A 117 -9.59 -4.71 13.77
N GLY A 118 -10.83 -4.34 14.07
CA GLY A 118 -11.77 -5.22 14.78
C GLY A 118 -11.32 -5.60 16.19
N GLY A 119 -10.41 -4.82 16.79
CA GLY A 119 -9.83 -5.08 18.11
C GLY A 119 -8.63 -6.05 18.12
N LEU A 120 -8.10 -6.41 16.95
CA LEU A 120 -6.82 -7.11 16.80
C LEU A 120 -5.65 -6.10 16.69
N ALA A 121 -4.43 -6.57 16.93
CA ALA A 121 -3.24 -5.77 16.61
C ALA A 121 -3.07 -5.69 15.08
N ALA A 122 -2.57 -4.57 14.55
CA ALA A 122 -2.44 -4.38 13.10
C ALA A 122 -1.59 -5.45 12.42
N GLU A 123 -0.46 -5.82 13.04
CA GLU A 123 0.45 -6.90 12.61
C GLU A 123 -0.19 -8.32 12.59
N GLU A 124 -1.35 -8.51 13.22
CA GLU A 124 -2.11 -9.76 13.19
C GLU A 124 -3.23 -9.74 12.13
N THR A 125 -3.25 -8.73 11.27
CA THR A 125 -4.30 -8.52 10.25
C THR A 125 -3.71 -8.27 8.87
N PRO A 126 -4.49 -8.45 7.79
CA PRO A 126 -4.07 -8.10 6.44
C PRO A 126 -3.62 -6.64 6.28
N ILE A 127 -4.07 -5.75 7.16
CA ILE A 127 -3.64 -4.34 7.16
C ILE A 127 -2.14 -4.24 7.51
N GLY A 128 -1.69 -5.01 8.50
CA GLY A 128 -0.28 -5.08 8.86
C GLY A 128 0.57 -5.65 7.73
N ASP A 129 0.15 -6.76 7.14
CA ASP A 129 0.82 -7.40 6.00
C ASP A 129 0.95 -6.44 4.81
N TRP A 130 -0.10 -5.68 4.53
CA TRP A 130 -0.13 -4.68 3.46
C TRP A 130 0.81 -3.50 3.76
N CYS A 131 0.78 -2.99 5.00
CA CYS A 131 1.67 -1.92 5.43
C CYS A 131 3.14 -2.38 5.44
N ALA A 132 3.42 -3.64 5.80
CA ALA A 132 4.75 -4.22 5.72
C ALA A 132 5.23 -4.28 4.27
N GLY A 133 4.41 -4.80 3.36
CA GLY A 133 4.71 -4.81 1.92
C GLY A 133 4.93 -3.39 1.35
N PHE A 134 4.13 -2.41 1.77
CA PHE A 134 4.35 -1.00 1.41
C PHE A 134 5.74 -0.52 1.87
N MET A 135 6.13 -0.82 3.11
CA MET A 135 7.44 -0.45 3.64
C MET A 135 8.60 -1.15 2.91
N GLU A 136 8.44 -2.40 2.47
CA GLU A 136 9.45 -3.07 1.62
C GLU A 136 9.69 -2.29 0.31
N GLY A 137 8.63 -1.73 -0.28
CA GLY A 137 8.74 -0.87 -1.46
C GLY A 137 9.45 0.46 -1.17
N VAL A 138 9.26 1.01 0.04
CA VAL A 138 10.00 2.19 0.51
C VAL A 138 11.49 1.86 0.68
N PHE A 139 11.83 0.73 1.27
CA PHE A 139 13.22 0.33 1.55
C PHE A 139 14.03 0.06 0.29
N CYS A 140 13.39 -0.32 -0.82
CA CYS A 140 14.06 -0.54 -2.10
C CYS A 140 14.84 0.68 -2.64
N ASP A 141 14.42 1.90 -2.30
CA ASP A 141 15.16 3.14 -2.57
C ASP A 141 14.88 4.20 -1.49
N GLU A 142 15.13 3.84 -0.23
CA GLU A 142 14.88 4.69 0.93
C GLU A 142 15.47 6.10 0.75
N ALA A 143 16.68 6.18 0.18
CA ALA A 143 17.36 7.45 -0.06
C ALA A 143 16.54 8.41 -0.94
N ALA A 144 15.80 7.90 -1.93
CA ALA A 144 14.95 8.73 -2.78
C ALA A 144 13.72 9.26 -2.03
N TRP A 145 13.09 8.46 -1.17
CA TRP A 145 11.94 8.84 -0.35
C TRP A 145 12.21 10.04 0.56
N PHE A 146 13.40 10.12 1.12
CA PHE A 146 13.78 11.20 2.05
C PHE A 146 14.63 12.32 1.40
N ALA A 147 14.86 12.27 0.09
CA ALA A 147 15.79 13.20 -0.59
C ALA A 147 15.28 14.65 -0.68
N GLU A 148 13.97 14.85 -0.87
CA GLU A 148 13.39 16.18 -1.09
C GLU A 148 12.98 16.86 0.22
N ASP A 149 12.15 16.19 1.03
CA ASP A 149 11.69 16.67 2.32
C ASP A 149 11.57 15.50 3.30
N GLU A 150 12.66 15.25 4.05
CA GLU A 150 12.77 14.15 5.00
C GLU A 150 11.69 14.21 6.10
N GLU A 151 11.36 15.41 6.60
CA GLU A 151 10.39 15.58 7.68
C GLU A 151 8.96 15.30 7.18
N ALA A 152 8.62 15.77 5.98
CA ALA A 152 7.33 15.49 5.36
C ALA A 152 7.18 13.99 5.04
N ALA A 153 8.18 13.37 4.42
CA ALA A 153 8.17 11.95 4.09
C ALA A 153 8.04 11.09 5.37
N ALA A 154 8.83 11.37 6.42
CA ALA A 154 8.73 10.65 7.68
C ALA A 154 7.34 10.78 8.32
N THR A 155 6.72 11.96 8.22
CA THR A 155 5.37 12.19 8.75
C THR A 155 4.32 11.36 8.00
N LEU A 156 4.39 11.31 6.67
CA LEU A 156 3.44 10.58 5.83
C LEU A 156 3.66 9.06 5.90
N LEU A 157 4.89 8.60 6.10
CA LEU A 157 5.23 7.17 6.22
C LEU A 157 4.98 6.59 7.62
N LEU A 158 4.94 7.43 8.67
CA LEU A 158 4.73 6.99 10.05
C LEU A 158 3.52 6.06 10.25
N PRO A 159 2.34 6.29 9.64
CA PRO A 159 1.22 5.36 9.75
C PRO A 159 1.52 3.96 9.22
N PHE A 160 2.21 3.87 8.08
CA PHE A 160 2.59 2.59 7.46
C PHE A 160 3.61 1.86 8.34
N MET A 161 4.60 2.58 8.87
CA MET A 161 5.57 2.03 9.82
C MET A 161 4.92 1.55 11.12
N LEU A 162 3.92 2.28 11.61
CA LEU A 162 3.22 1.94 12.86
C LEU A 162 2.33 0.71 12.70
N LEU A 163 1.61 0.63 11.58
CA LEU A 163 0.66 -0.44 11.32
C LEU A 163 1.33 -1.74 10.85
N SER A 164 2.55 -1.66 10.27
CA SER A 164 3.25 -2.84 9.75
C SER A 164 3.80 -3.79 10.82
N GLY A 165 3.97 -3.33 12.06
CA GLY A 165 4.62 -4.11 13.13
C GLY A 165 6.14 -4.26 12.99
N LEU A 166 6.73 -3.88 11.84
CA LEU A 166 8.18 -4.05 11.57
C LEU A 166 9.10 -3.29 12.54
N PHE A 167 8.56 -2.31 13.26
CA PHE A 167 9.31 -1.42 14.15
C PHE A 167 8.89 -1.56 15.62
N GLU A 168 8.26 -2.67 16.02
CA GLU A 168 7.77 -2.89 17.40
C GLU A 168 8.87 -2.81 18.47
N ASP A 169 10.12 -3.11 18.12
CA ASP A 169 11.27 -3.05 19.02
C ASP A 169 11.75 -1.61 19.29
N GLU A 170 11.36 -0.64 18.45
CA GLU A 170 11.72 0.77 18.64
C GLU A 170 10.85 1.41 19.73
N PRO A 171 11.42 1.94 20.83
CA PRO A 171 10.64 2.38 21.99
C PRO A 171 9.54 3.40 21.67
N ASP A 172 9.80 4.35 20.77
CA ASP A 172 8.84 5.38 20.40
C ASP A 172 7.67 4.77 19.60
N MET A 173 7.94 3.79 18.73
CA MET A 173 6.92 3.06 17.97
C MET A 173 6.10 2.15 18.88
N ALA A 174 6.75 1.43 19.80
CA ALA A 174 6.09 0.60 20.79
C ALA A 174 5.13 1.40 21.70
N GLU A 175 5.49 2.64 22.08
CA GLU A 175 4.59 3.51 22.83
C GLU A 175 3.42 4.01 21.97
N LEU A 176 3.67 4.36 20.70
CA LEU A 176 2.61 4.75 19.77
C LEU A 176 1.62 3.61 19.49
N ALA A 177 2.11 2.38 19.38
CA ALA A 177 1.30 1.20 19.11
C ALA A 177 0.28 0.90 20.23
N LYS A 178 0.48 1.40 21.45
CA LYS A 178 -0.48 1.22 22.55
C LYS A 178 -1.79 2.00 22.34
N ASP A 179 -1.81 3.01 21.48
CA ASP A 179 -3.02 3.79 21.17
C ASP A 179 -3.83 3.11 20.06
N THR A 180 -4.61 2.10 20.43
CA THR A 180 -5.43 1.32 19.48
C THR A 180 -6.51 2.17 18.79
N GLN A 181 -7.00 3.23 19.44
CA GLN A 181 -7.97 4.14 18.83
C GLN A 181 -7.32 4.96 17.72
N ARG A 182 -6.08 5.40 17.93
CA ARG A 182 -5.29 6.05 16.89
C ARG A 182 -4.99 5.09 15.73
N GLN A 183 -4.63 3.84 16.00
CA GLN A 183 -4.41 2.86 14.93
C GLN A 183 -5.66 2.69 14.06
N GLU A 184 -6.84 2.46 14.66
CA GLU A 184 -8.11 2.37 13.91
C GLU A 184 -8.38 3.61 13.04
N ALA A 185 -8.06 4.80 13.56
CA ALA A 185 -8.19 6.04 12.78
C ALA A 185 -7.21 6.10 11.60
N LEU A 186 -5.98 5.59 11.76
CA LEU A 186 -4.99 5.54 10.68
C LEU A 186 -5.38 4.52 9.60
N VAL A 187 -5.89 3.35 10.00
CA VAL A 187 -6.40 2.34 9.06
C VAL A 187 -7.46 2.92 8.14
N ALA A 188 -8.41 3.67 8.70
CA ALA A 188 -9.47 4.31 7.93
C ALA A 188 -8.98 5.41 6.96
N GLN A 189 -7.73 5.88 7.11
CA GLN A 189 -7.12 6.92 6.28
C GLN A 189 -6.07 6.37 5.29
N LEU A 190 -5.80 5.06 5.29
CA LEU A 190 -4.76 4.47 4.43
C LEU A 190 -4.91 4.84 2.94
N PRO A 191 -6.11 4.78 2.32
CA PRO A 191 -6.25 5.16 0.92
C PRO A 191 -5.88 6.63 0.65
N GLU A 192 -6.28 7.55 1.53
CA GLU A 192 -5.95 8.96 1.44
C GLU A 192 -4.45 9.21 1.67
N LEU A 193 -3.83 8.50 2.61
CA LEU A 193 -2.39 8.61 2.88
C LEU A 193 -1.56 8.17 1.67
N VAL A 194 -1.99 7.15 0.92
CA VAL A 194 -1.34 6.77 -0.34
C VAL A 194 -1.45 7.87 -1.38
N LEU A 195 -2.58 8.57 -1.45
CA LEU A 195 -2.78 9.69 -2.39
C LEU A 195 -1.95 10.93 -2.02
N ASP A 196 -1.69 11.14 -0.73
CA ASP A 196 -0.95 12.31 -0.23
C ASP A 196 0.58 12.14 -0.31
N LEU A 197 1.09 10.94 -0.57
CA LEU A 197 2.52 10.64 -0.83
C LEU A 197 2.91 11.02 -2.27
#